data_AF-A0A3G9GEJ6-F1
#
_entry.id   AF-A0A3G9GEJ6-F1
#
_cell.length_a   1.000
_cell.length_b   1.000
_cell.length_c   1.000
_cell.angle_alpha   90.00
_cell.angle_beta   90.00
_cell.angle_gamma   90.00
#
_symmetry.space_group_name_H-M   'P 1'
#
loop_
_entity.id
_entity.type
_entity.pdbx_description
1 polymer ?
#
loop_
_entity_poly.entity_id
_entity_poly.type
_entity_poly.pdbx_seq_one_letter_code
_entity_poly.pdbx_strand_id
1 'polypeptide(L)' 'MRDWLTERGYPVAEVASRLGVSAHSLYQWLKRFDPKRAQPAEPADQQAEIRRLKAELKRVTEERDILKKAAAYFAKESG' A
#
# COMPACT_ATOMS: atom_id res chain seq x y z
N MET A 1 16.26 10.18 8.12
CA MET A 1 17.51 9.55 8.66
C MET A 1 18.15 8.54 7.69
N ARG A 2 17.46 8.07 6.63
CA ARG A 2 18.11 7.30 5.55
C ARG A 2 18.77 8.21 4.49
N ASP A 3 18.27 9.43 4.35
CA ASP A 3 18.62 10.35 3.26
C ASP A 3 20.09 10.77 3.30
N TRP A 4 20.66 11.04 4.48
CA TRP A 4 22.06 11.44 4.62
C TRP A 4 23.08 10.29 4.55
N LEU A 5 22.63 9.05 4.79
CA LEU A 5 23.46 7.83 4.78
C LEU A 5 23.62 7.25 3.37
N THR A 6 22.57 7.33 2.56
CA THR A 6 22.51 6.63 1.27
C THR A 6 22.63 7.55 0.06
N GLU A 7 22.28 8.84 0.16
CA GLU A 7 22.37 9.76 -0.99
C GLU A 7 23.76 10.38 -1.17
N ARG A 8 24.56 10.47 -0.09
CA ARG A 8 25.91 11.04 -0.12
C ARG A 8 27.05 10.01 -0.11
N GLY A 9 26.73 8.71 -0.01
CA GLY A 9 27.72 7.63 -0.09
C GLY A 9 28.66 7.49 1.11
N TYR A 10 28.34 8.06 2.27
CA TYR A 10 29.21 7.98 3.45
C TYR A 10 29.25 6.56 4.06
N PRO A 11 30.43 6.05 4.46
CA PRO A 11 30.54 4.80 5.18
C PRO A 11 29.73 4.79 6.49
N VAL A 12 29.05 3.69 6.77
CA VAL A 12 28.23 3.48 7.99
C VAL A 12 29.04 3.75 9.27
N ALA A 13 30.34 3.44 9.28
CA ALA A 13 31.23 3.67 10.42
C ALA A 13 31.51 5.16 10.68
N GLU A 14 31.76 5.94 9.62
CA GLU A 14 31.97 7.40 9.72
C GLU A 14 30.72 8.07 10.28
N VAL A 15 29.59 7.64 9.75
CA VAL A 15 28.28 8.06 10.19
C VAL A 15 28.04 7.71 11.67
N ALA A 16 28.29 6.46 12.07
CA ALA A 16 28.05 6.01 13.44
C ALA A 16 28.89 6.83 14.44
N SER A 17 30.15 7.12 14.08
CA SER A 17 31.05 7.98 14.85
C SER A 17 30.47 9.39 15.05
N ARG A 18 29.97 10.03 13.99
CA ARG A 18 29.34 11.37 14.09
C ARG A 18 28.11 11.40 14.98
N LEU A 19 27.35 10.31 15.03
CA LEU A 19 26.17 10.18 15.87
C LEU A 19 26.48 9.73 17.31
N GLY A 20 27.74 9.40 17.62
CA GLY A 20 28.11 8.85 18.93
C GLY A 20 27.50 7.46 19.20
N VAL A 21 27.22 6.68 18.16
CA VAL A 21 26.67 5.31 18.29
C VAL A 21 27.65 4.28 17.71
N SER A 22 27.49 3.02 18.11
CA SER A 22 28.27 1.94 17.48
C SER A 22 27.81 1.70 16.04
N ALA A 23 28.75 1.37 15.15
CA ALA A 23 28.43 0.95 13.79
C ALA A 23 27.48 -0.26 13.78
N HIS A 24 27.63 -1.17 14.74
CA HIS A 24 26.75 -2.33 14.91
C HIS A 24 25.30 -1.91 15.16
N SER A 25 25.05 -1.00 16.09
CA SER A 25 23.71 -0.48 16.40
C SER A 25 23.06 0.16 15.17
N LEU A 26 23.86 0.92 14.41
CA LEU A 26 23.38 1.56 13.20
C LEU A 26 23.05 0.55 12.09
N TYR A 27 23.86 -0.49 11.91
CA TYR A 27 23.54 -1.59 11.00
C TYR A 27 22.25 -2.30 11.39
N GLN A 28 22.02 -2.53 12.69
CA GLN A 28 20.79 -3.15 13.18
C GLN A 28 19.56 -2.28 12.89
N TRP A 29 19.65 -0.96 13.06
CA TRP A 29 18.57 -0.05 12.70
C TRP A 29 18.33 -0.02 11.19
N LEU A 30 19.39 0.07 10.37
CA LEU A 30 19.25 0.05 8.91
C LEU A 30 18.56 -1.22 8.42
N LYS A 31 18.91 -2.37 9.01
CA LYS A 31 18.30 -3.69 8.74
C LYS A 31 16.85 -3.77 9.22
N ARG A 32 16.55 -3.23 10.40
CA ARG A 32 15.21 -3.27 11.02
C ARG A 32 14.20 -2.41 10.26
N PHE A 33 14.65 -1.27 9.73
CA PHE A 33 13.80 -0.31 9.03
C PHE A 33 13.97 -0.36 7.51
N ASP A 34 14.58 -1.42 6.96
CA ASP A 34 14.71 -1.65 5.51
C ASP A 34 13.30 -1.78 4.87
N PRO A 35 12.88 -0.86 3.97
CA PRO A 35 11.54 -0.88 3.38
C PRO A 35 11.36 -2.11 2.48
N LYS A 36 12.46 -2.65 1.94
CA LYS A 36 12.44 -3.89 1.16
C LYS A 36 12.08 -5.11 2.01
N ARG A 37 12.27 -5.02 3.33
CA ARG A 37 11.87 -6.03 4.31
C ARG A 37 10.55 -5.70 5.00
N ALA A 38 10.10 -4.45 4.90
CA ALA A 38 8.84 -3.96 5.46
C ALA A 38 7.63 -4.16 4.53
N GLN A 39 7.82 -4.74 3.35
CA GLN A 39 6.74 -5.39 2.62
C GLN A 39 6.79 -6.88 2.99
N PRO A 40 5.97 -7.36 3.93
CA PRO A 40 5.49 -8.72 3.79
C PRO A 40 4.93 -8.79 2.37
N ALA A 41 5.34 -9.77 1.57
CA ALA A 41 4.60 -10.09 0.35
C ALA A 41 3.12 -10.12 0.77
N GLU A 42 2.27 -9.27 0.18
CA GLU A 42 0.85 -9.32 0.54
C GLU A 42 0.42 -10.78 0.38
N PRO A 43 -0.12 -11.42 1.43
CA PRO A 43 -0.53 -12.81 1.36
C PRO A 43 -1.36 -12.98 0.10
N ALA A 44 -1.07 -14.00 -0.71
CA ALA A 44 -1.80 -14.24 -1.96
C ALA A 44 -3.33 -14.24 -1.75
N ASP A 45 -3.76 -14.60 -0.54
CA ASP A 45 -5.13 -14.55 -0.03
C ASP A 45 -5.72 -13.13 0.03
N GLN A 46 -4.96 -12.13 0.48
CA GLN A 46 -5.40 -10.73 0.49
C GLN A 46 -5.63 -10.22 -0.93
N GLN A 47 -4.73 -10.51 -1.85
CA GLN A 47 -4.88 -10.12 -3.25
C GLN A 47 -6.04 -10.86 -3.94
N ALA A 48 -6.28 -12.12 -3.57
CA ALA A 48 -7.45 -12.87 -4.03
C ALA A 48 -8.76 -12.25 -3.51
N GLU A 49 -8.81 -11.87 -2.24
CA GLU A 49 -9.98 -11.23 -1.65
C GLU A 49 -10.23 -9.84 -2.25
N ILE A 50 -9.19 -9.05 -2.49
CA ILE A 50 -9.31 -7.76 -3.20
C ILE A 50 -9.92 -7.95 -4.59
N ARG A 51 -9.49 -8.96 -5.36
CA ARG A 51 -10.07 -9.25 -6.68
C ARG A 51 -11.54 -9.64 -6.58
N ARG A 52 -11.88 -10.49 -5.61
CA ARG A 52 -13.27 -10.91 -5.35
C ARG A 52 -14.15 -9.71 -4.99
N LEU A 53 -13.70 -8.88 -4.06
CA LEU A 53 -14.43 -7.69 -3.60
C LEU A 53 -14.63 -6.68 -4.75
N LYS A 54 -13.62 -6.48 -5.61
CA LYS A 54 -13.76 -5.62 -6.81
C LYS A 54 -14.78 -6.16 -7.81
N ALA A 55 -14.81 -7.49 -8.02
CA ALA A 55 -15.79 -8.12 -8.91
C ALA A 55 -17.21 -7.97 -8.37
N GLU A 56 -17.39 -8.19 -7.07
CA GLU A 56 -18.70 -8.06 -6.42
C GLU A 56 -19.19 -6.60 -6.43
N LEU A 57 -18.31 -5.65 -6.12
CA LEU A 57 -18.62 -4.22 -6.18
C LEU A 57 -19.09 -3.80 -7.57
N LYS A 58 -18.44 -4.31 -8.63
CA LYS A 58 -18.85 -4.05 -10.02
C LYS A 58 -20.26 -4.59 -10.28
N ARG A 59 -20.52 -5.85 -9.95
CA ARG A 59 -21.82 -6.51 -10.15
C ARG A 59 -22.96 -5.73 -9.49
N VAL A 60 -22.82 -5.43 -8.20
CA VAL A 60 -23.89 -4.73 -7.44
C VAL A 60 -24.08 -3.28 -7.91
N THR A 61 -23.02 -2.65 -8.42
CA THR A 61 -23.11 -1.31 -9.02
C THR A 61 -23.92 -1.35 -10.32
N GLU A 62 -23.65 -2.32 -11.19
CA GLU A 62 -24.38 -2.52 -12.45
C GLU A 62 -25.86 -2.82 -12.19
N GLU A 63 -26.17 -3.72 -11.24
CA GLU A 63 -27.55 -4.04 -10.85
C GLU A 63 -28.31 -2.81 -10.35
N ARG A 64 -27.69 -2.04 -9.44
CA ARG A 64 -28.26 -0.79 -8.94
C ARG A 64 -28.54 0.19 -10.09
N ASP A 65 -27.63 0.31 -11.04
CA ASP A 65 -27.77 1.26 -12.14
C ASP A 65 -28.83 0.83 -13.16
N ILE A 66 -29.01 -0.48 -13.38
CA ILE A 66 -30.12 -1.02 -14.16
C ILE A 66 -31.46 -0.68 -13.50
N LEU A 67 -31.58 -0.93 -12.19
CA LEU A 67 -32.81 -0.63 -11.44
C LEU A 67 -33.15 0.86 -11.47
N LYS A 68 -32.15 1.73 -11.31
CA LYS A 68 -32.33 3.19 -11.44
C LYS A 68 -32.84 3.59 -12.82
N LYS A 69 -32.27 3.03 -13.89
CA LYS A 69 -32.73 3.29 -15.26
C LYS A 69 -34.16 2.83 -15.48
N ALA A 70 -34.51 1.64 -15.00
CA ALA A 70 -35.86 1.10 -15.09
C ALA A 70 -36.87 1.99 -14.34
N ALA A 71 -36.56 2.38 -13.10
CA ALA A 71 -37.42 3.26 -12.32
C ALA A 71 -37.65 4.62 -13.01
N ALA A 72 -36.60 5.21 -13.60
CA ALA A 72 -36.70 6.45 -14.35
C ALA A 72 -37.56 6.30 -15.62
N TYR A 73 -37.44 5.19 -16.34
CA TYR A 73 -38.29 4.88 -17.49
C TYR A 73 -39.77 4.78 -17.10
N PHE A 74 -40.10 3.99 -16.08
CA PHE A 74 -41.48 3.82 -15.64
C PHE A 74 -42.11 5.10 -15.10
N ALA A 75 -41.34 5.93 -14.38
CA ALA A 75 -41.81 7.22 -13.91
C ALA A 75 -42.16 8.18 -15.06
N LYS A 76 -41.45 8.10 -16.20
CA LYS A 76 -41.72 8.89 -17.40
C LYS A 76 -42.96 8.40 -18.15
N GLU A 77 -43.18 7.10 -18.25
CA GLU A 77 -44.32 6.52 -18.99
C GLU A 77 -45.66 6.60 -18.21
N SER A 78 -45.60 6.83 -16.90
CA SER A 78 -46.78 6.86 -16.01
C SER A 78 -47.31 8.26 -15.70
N GLY A 79 -46.71 9.31 -16.27
CA GLY A 79 -47.11 10.72 -16.11
C GLY A 79 -47.61 11.31 -17.42
#